data_AF-A0A844RFT8-F1
#
_entry.id   AF-A0A844RFT8-F1
#
_cell.length_a   1.000
_cell.length_b   1.000
_cell.length_c   1.000
_cell.angle_alpha   90.00
_cell.angle_beta   90.00
_cell.angle_gamma   90.00
#
_symmetry.space_group_name_H-M   'P 1'
#
loop_
_entity.id
_entity.type
_entity.pdbx_description
1 polymer ?
#
loop_
_entity_poly.entity_id
_entity_poly.type
_entity_poly.pdbx_seq_one_letter_code
_entity_poly.pdbx_strand_id
1 'polypeptide(L)'
;MELQWPLIIFTTLVAWSAGLFGTQALMAALGTGERAQVPAWICSAALLAVGGVAVFFHLEHWERIFNGFGHLTSGITQELIAIVVLAAVAVAYLAMLRKSDDGASVPTWLAWLSVALSVVLVAVMAHSYTMAARPAWDSVLWILYVLGNA
;
A
#
# COMPACT_ATOMS: atom_id res chain seq x y z
N MET A 1 1.44 -24.81 11.56
CA MET A 1 1.35 -23.34 11.69
C MET A 1 -0.11 -23.00 11.59
N GLU A 2 -0.68 -22.36 12.60
CA GLU A 2 -2.06 -21.87 12.54
C GLU A 2 -2.15 -20.72 11.53
N LEU A 3 -3.26 -20.64 10.80
CA LEU A 3 -3.50 -19.56 9.84
C LEU A 3 -3.83 -18.27 10.59
N GLN A 4 -3.00 -17.24 10.40
CA GLN A 4 -3.27 -15.91 10.92
C GLN A 4 -4.17 -15.13 9.95
N TRP A 5 -5.46 -15.45 9.98
CA TRP A 5 -6.47 -14.82 9.11
C TRP A 5 -6.44 -13.29 9.14
N PRO A 6 -6.32 -12.62 10.29
CA PRO A 6 -6.25 -11.15 10.32
C PRO A 6 -5.06 -10.59 9.53
N LEU A 7 -3.88 -11.23 9.62
CA LEU A 7 -2.69 -10.83 8.88
C LEU A 7 -2.84 -11.06 7.37
N ILE A 8 -3.44 -12.18 6.97
CA ILE A 8 -3.71 -12.49 5.56
C ILE A 8 -4.66 -11.45 4.96
N ILE A 9 -5.73 -11.11 5.68
CA ILE A 9 -6.70 -10.09 5.24
C ILE A 9 -6.01 -8.73 5.15
N PHE A 10 -5.25 -8.33 6.18
CA PHE A 10 -4.51 -7.07 6.19
C PHE A 10 -3.60 -6.94 4.96
N THR A 11 -2.70 -7.91 4.75
CA THR A 11 -1.74 -7.86 3.64
C THR A 11 -2.40 -7.86 2.27
N THR A 12 -3.47 -8.65 2.10
CA THR A 12 -4.24 -8.68 0.86
C THR A 12 -4.88 -7.32 0.56
N LEU A 13 -5.54 -6.71 1.55
CA LEU A 13 -6.23 -5.44 1.37
C LEU A 13 -5.27 -4.26 1.19
N VAL A 14 -4.12 -4.27 1.88
CA VAL A 14 -3.07 -3.27 1.69
C VAL A 14 -2.46 -3.38 0.29
N ALA A 15 -2.18 -4.61 -0.19
CA ALA A 15 -1.71 -4.83 -1.56
C ALA A 15 -2.69 -4.27 -2.59
N TRP A 16 -3.98 -4.66 -2.50
CA TRP A 16 -5.01 -4.19 -3.44
C TRP A 16 -5.25 -2.68 -3.36
N SER A 17 -5.17 -2.10 -2.16
CA SER A 17 -5.24 -0.65 -1.99
C SER A 17 -4.12 0.05 -2.78
N ALA A 18 -2.88 -0.42 -2.57
CA ALA A 18 -1.68 0.13 -3.20
C ALA A 18 -1.66 -0.11 -4.71
N GLY A 19 -2.08 -1.28 -5.18
CA GLY A 19 -2.17 -1.63 -6.59
C GLY A 19 -3.23 -0.82 -7.34
N LEU A 20 -4.42 -0.67 -6.76
CA LEU A 20 -5.46 0.20 -7.33
C LEU A 20 -5.05 1.68 -7.33
N PHE A 21 -4.38 2.14 -6.26
CA PHE A 21 -3.88 3.52 -6.18
C PHE A 21 -2.71 3.78 -7.13
N GLY A 22 -1.81 2.81 -7.28
CA GLY A 22 -0.71 2.87 -8.24
C GLY A 22 -1.22 2.87 -9.68
N THR A 23 -2.23 2.05 -9.96
CA THR A 23 -2.83 1.96 -11.30
C THR A 23 -3.57 3.23 -11.68
N GLN A 24 -4.39 3.83 -10.79
CA GLN A 24 -5.03 5.11 -11.09
C GLN A 24 -4.00 6.23 -11.31
N ALA A 25 -2.91 6.23 -10.54
CA ALA A 25 -1.85 7.22 -10.67
C ALA A 25 -1.07 7.03 -11.98
N LEU A 26 -0.82 5.78 -12.39
CA LEU A 26 -0.22 5.47 -13.68
C LEU A 26 -1.13 5.94 -14.82
N MET A 27 -2.43 5.67 -14.75
CA MET A 27 -3.39 6.16 -15.74
C MET A 27 -3.37 7.68 -15.83
N ALA A 28 -3.35 8.39 -14.69
CA ALA A 28 -3.26 9.84 -14.66
C ALA A 28 -1.94 10.36 -15.25
N ALA A 29 -0.81 9.73 -14.94
CA ALA A 29 0.50 10.06 -15.52
C ALA A 29 0.52 9.90 -17.05
N LEU A 30 -0.25 8.93 -17.56
CA LEU A 30 -0.43 8.67 -18.99
C LEU A 30 -1.55 9.51 -19.64
N GLY A 31 -2.24 10.38 -18.88
CA GLY A 31 -3.33 11.21 -19.39
C GLY A 31 -4.62 10.43 -19.71
N THR A 32 -4.88 9.34 -18.97
CA THR A 32 -6.03 8.45 -19.18
C THR A 32 -6.81 8.19 -17.89
N GLY A 33 -7.96 7.54 -17.99
CA GLY A 33 -8.70 7.04 -16.81
C GLY A 33 -9.39 8.13 -15.99
N GLU A 34 -9.70 9.28 -16.58
CA GLU A 34 -10.32 10.45 -15.93
C GLU A 34 -11.51 10.09 -15.01
N ARG A 35 -12.49 9.36 -15.57
CA ARG A 35 -13.71 8.93 -14.85
C ARG A 35 -13.44 7.96 -13.70
N ALA A 36 -12.29 7.27 -13.73
CA ALA A 36 -11.93 6.28 -12.73
C ALA A 36 -11.19 6.88 -11.53
N GLN A 37 -10.68 8.12 -11.62
CA GLN A 37 -9.81 8.70 -10.59
C GLN A 37 -10.48 8.76 -9.21
N VAL A 38 -11.64 9.43 -9.11
CA VAL A 38 -12.34 9.58 -7.83
C VAL A 38 -12.83 8.22 -7.28
N PRO A 39 -13.51 7.35 -8.06
CA PRO A 39 -13.92 6.04 -7.57
C PRO A 39 -12.75 5.15 -7.14
N ALA A 40 -11.66 5.12 -7.91
CA ALA A 40 -10.48 4.33 -7.58
C ALA A 40 -9.84 4.84 -6.29
N TRP A 41 -9.74 6.16 -6.10
CA TRP A 41 -9.22 6.74 -4.87
C TRP A 41 -10.05 6.32 -3.65
N ILE A 42 -11.38 6.44 -3.73
CA ILE A 42 -12.30 6.07 -2.65
C ILE A 42 -12.16 4.58 -2.32
N CYS A 43 -12.11 3.73 -3.34
CA CYS A 43 -11.95 2.29 -3.16
C CYS A 43 -10.59 1.95 -2.53
N SER A 44 -9.48 2.54 -3.01
CA SER A 44 -8.16 2.39 -2.40
C SER A 44 -8.15 2.83 -0.93
N ALA A 45 -8.76 3.96 -0.60
CA ALA A 45 -8.86 4.44 0.78
C ALA A 45 -9.69 3.48 1.66
N ALA A 46 -10.80 2.95 1.15
CA ALA A 46 -11.62 1.98 1.85
C ALA A 46 -10.87 0.66 2.10
N LEU A 47 -10.16 0.14 1.10
CA LEU A 47 -9.32 -1.05 1.23
C LEU A 47 -8.24 -0.84 2.29
N LEU A 48 -7.56 0.32 2.28
CA LEU A 48 -6.54 0.65 3.27
C LEU A 48 -7.11 0.73 4.68
N ALA A 49 -8.28 1.36 4.84
CA ALA A 49 -8.93 1.51 6.14
C ALA A 49 -9.37 0.15 6.71
N VAL A 50 -10.00 -0.70 5.89
CA VAL A 50 -10.42 -2.05 6.31
C VAL A 50 -9.21 -2.93 6.63
N GLY A 51 -8.14 -2.86 5.82
CA GLY A 51 -6.87 -3.51 6.12
C GLY A 51 -6.29 -3.04 7.46
N GLY A 52 -6.23 -1.72 7.67
CA GLY A 52 -5.78 -1.12 8.92
C GLY A 52 -6.60 -1.54 10.14
N VAL A 53 -7.90 -1.83 9.98
CA VAL A 53 -8.72 -2.43 11.05
C VAL A 53 -8.35 -3.90 11.27
N ALA A 54 -8.14 -4.67 10.20
CA ALA A 54 -7.78 -6.08 10.28
C ALA A 54 -6.48 -6.33 11.06
N VAL A 55 -5.46 -5.45 10.93
CA VAL A 55 -4.18 -5.64 11.64
C VAL A 55 -4.34 -5.55 13.17
N PHE A 56 -5.32 -4.81 13.70
CA PHE A 56 -5.57 -4.79 15.15
C PHE A 56 -6.01 -6.14 15.72
N PHE A 57 -6.64 -6.98 14.91
CA PHE A 57 -7.00 -8.36 15.30
C PHE A 57 -5.82 -9.33 15.17
N HIS A 58 -4.72 -8.89 14.57
CA HIS A 58 -3.45 -9.63 14.55
C HIS A 58 -2.52 -9.20 15.70
N LEU A 59 -2.53 -7.92 16.06
CA LEU A 59 -1.66 -7.36 17.11
C LEU A 59 -2.15 -7.76 18.50
N GLU A 60 -1.39 -8.59 19.20
CA GLU A 60 -1.68 -8.96 20.61
C GLU A 60 -1.54 -7.78 21.59
N HIS A 61 -0.67 -6.82 21.27
CA HIS A 61 -0.36 -5.63 22.09
C HIS A 61 -0.36 -4.35 21.25
N TRP A 62 -1.53 -3.90 20.80
CA TRP A 62 -1.69 -2.70 19.98
C TRP A 62 -1.18 -1.43 20.65
N GLU A 63 -1.18 -1.37 21.99
CA GLU A 63 -0.68 -0.24 22.78
C GLU A 63 0.85 -0.02 22.60
N ARG A 64 1.55 -1.02 22.05
CA ARG A 64 3.00 -1.00 21.81
C ARG A 64 3.37 -0.80 20.35
N ILE A 65 2.43 -0.45 19.47
CA ILE A 65 2.69 -0.33 18.03
C ILE A 65 3.84 0.63 17.72
N PHE A 66 4.00 1.70 18.52
CA PHE A 66 5.09 2.67 18.37
C PHE A 66 6.44 2.20 18.88
N ASN A 67 6.51 1.13 19.68
CA ASN A 67 7.77 0.54 20.11
C ASN A 67 8.57 -0.02 18.91
N GLY A 68 7.89 -0.33 17.80
CA GLY A 68 8.53 -0.69 16.54
C GLY A 68 9.50 0.38 16.01
N PHE A 69 9.33 1.66 16.37
CA PHE A 69 10.25 2.72 15.99
C PHE A 69 11.63 2.60 16.68
N GLY A 70 11.77 1.79 17.72
CA GLY A 70 13.07 1.41 18.28
C GLY A 70 13.92 0.54 17.35
N HIS A 71 13.33 -0.04 16.29
CA HIS A 71 14.00 -0.91 15.33
C HIS A 71 13.56 -0.57 13.89
N LEU A 72 14.06 0.55 13.34
CA LEU A 72 13.71 1.02 11.99
C LEU A 72 14.07 0.03 10.86
N THR A 73 14.97 -0.91 11.11
CA THR A 73 15.34 -1.96 10.15
C THR A 73 14.40 -3.16 10.15
N SER A 74 13.43 -3.20 11.08
CA SER A 74 12.41 -4.24 11.13
C SER A 74 11.44 -4.11 9.95
N GLY A 75 11.11 -5.23 9.29
CA GLY A 75 10.16 -5.25 8.19
C GLY A 75 8.78 -4.67 8.56
N ILE A 76 8.29 -4.96 9.77
CA ILE A 76 7.00 -4.44 10.27
C ILE A 76 7.05 -2.90 10.39
N THR A 77 8.16 -2.36 10.89
CA THR A 77 8.33 -0.91 11.04
C THR A 77 8.46 -0.23 9.68
N GLN A 78 9.19 -0.84 8.75
CA GLN A 78 9.33 -0.35 7.37
C GLN A 78 7.97 -0.35 6.64
N GLU A 79 7.17 -1.41 6.81
CA GLU A 79 5.82 -1.51 6.28
C GLU A 79 4.91 -0.41 6.83
N LEU A 80 4.90 -0.22 8.16
CA LEU A 80 4.12 0.85 8.79
C LEU A 80 4.52 2.24 8.25
N ILE A 81 5.82 2.51 8.11
CA ILE A 81 6.31 3.76 7.53
C ILE A 81 5.83 3.91 6.07
N ALA A 82 5.96 2.87 5.26
CA ALA A 82 5.54 2.89 3.86
C ALA A 82 4.03 3.15 3.73
N ILE A 83 3.20 2.54 4.58
CA ILE A 83 1.75 2.77 4.62
C ILE A 83 1.45 4.24 4.95
N VAL A 84 2.08 4.79 5.98
CA VAL A 84 1.87 6.20 6.40
C VAL A 84 2.30 7.17 5.29
N VAL A 85 3.44 6.93 4.66
CA VAL A 85 3.93 7.75 3.54
C VAL A 85 2.97 7.68 2.35
N LEU A 86 2.52 6.48 1.97
CA LEU A 86 1.56 6.31 0.88
C LEU A 86 0.23 7.00 1.20
N ALA A 87 -0.28 6.87 2.44
CA ALA A 87 -1.50 7.53 2.87
C ALA A 87 -1.40 9.06 2.81
N ALA A 88 -0.27 9.63 3.24
CA ALA A 88 -0.02 11.07 3.13
C ALA A 88 -0.02 11.54 1.68
N VAL A 89 0.64 10.79 0.79
CA VAL A 89 0.64 11.08 -0.66
C VAL A 89 -0.74 10.89 -1.28
N ALA A 90 -1.52 9.89 -0.87
CA ALA A 90 -2.88 9.69 -1.33
C ALA A 90 -3.80 10.87 -0.92
N VAL A 91 -3.63 11.43 0.27
CA VAL A 91 -4.35 12.65 0.69
C VAL A 91 -3.94 13.86 -0.15
N ALA A 92 -2.64 14.04 -0.40
CA ALA A 92 -2.16 15.11 -1.28
C ALA A 92 -2.67 14.94 -2.71
N TYR A 93 -2.72 13.71 -3.21
CA TYR A 93 -3.29 13.34 -4.51
C TYR A 93 -4.76 13.74 -4.59
N LEU A 94 -5.57 13.39 -3.59
CA LEU A 94 -6.98 13.80 -3.53
C LEU A 94 -7.13 15.32 -3.51
N ALA A 95 -6.30 16.02 -2.73
CA ALA A 95 -6.35 17.48 -2.65
C ALA A 95 -6.08 18.13 -4.01
N MET A 96 -5.13 17.59 -4.79
CA MET A 96 -4.86 18.06 -6.15
C MET A 96 -6.00 17.69 -7.12
N LEU A 97 -6.54 16.47 -7.01
CA LEU A 97 -7.67 16.00 -7.80
C LEU A 97 -8.91 16.88 -7.61
N ARG A 98 -9.17 17.32 -6.37
CA ARG A 98 -10.28 18.21 -6.03
C ARG A 98 -10.08 19.65 -6.50
N LYS A 99 -8.84 20.05 -6.78
CA LYS A 99 -8.48 21.39 -7.24
C LYS A 99 -8.51 21.50 -8.78
N SER A 100 -8.44 20.39 -9.50
CA SER A 100 -8.40 20.42 -10.97
C SER A 100 -9.75 20.78 -11.55
N ASP A 101 -9.75 21.51 -12.68
CA ASP A 101 -10.98 21.97 -13.32
C ASP A 101 -11.80 20.83 -13.94
N ASP A 102 -11.12 19.74 -14.32
CA ASP A 102 -11.72 18.50 -14.81
C ASP A 102 -12.07 17.50 -13.68
N GLY A 103 -11.72 17.82 -12.42
CA GLY A 103 -11.92 16.95 -11.27
C GLY A 103 -11.17 15.61 -11.32
N ALA A 104 -10.18 15.48 -12.20
CA ALA A 104 -9.53 14.22 -12.51
C ALA A 104 -8.02 14.31 -12.80
N SER A 105 -7.48 15.51 -13.02
CA SER A 105 -6.06 15.71 -13.26
C SER A 105 -5.26 15.95 -11.98
N VAL A 106 -4.03 15.41 -11.96
CA VAL A 106 -3.02 15.69 -10.95
C VAL A 106 -1.69 16.07 -11.61
N PRO A 107 -0.79 16.79 -10.92
CA PRO A 107 0.55 17.03 -11.45
C PRO A 107 1.29 15.73 -11.79
N THR A 108 1.93 15.66 -12.96
CA THR A 108 2.60 14.45 -13.45
C THR A 108 3.66 13.90 -12.49
N TRP A 109 4.40 14.77 -11.79
CA TRP A 109 5.38 14.35 -10.79
C TRP A 109 4.72 13.65 -9.59
N LEU A 110 3.53 14.10 -9.19
CA LEU A 110 2.78 13.50 -8.08
C LEU A 110 2.21 12.14 -8.50
N ALA A 111 1.75 12.03 -9.74
CA ALA A 111 1.31 10.77 -10.31
C ALA A 111 2.43 9.71 -10.32
N TRP A 112 3.63 10.06 -10.82
CA TRP A 112 4.77 9.14 -10.80
C TRP A 112 5.28 8.83 -9.39
N LEU A 113 5.25 9.81 -8.48
CA LEU A 113 5.58 9.58 -7.08
C LEU A 113 4.62 8.57 -6.44
N SER A 114 3.31 8.70 -6.67
CA SER A 114 2.30 7.74 -6.20
C SER A 114 2.54 6.35 -6.75
N VAL A 115 2.86 6.21 -8.04
CA VAL A 115 3.21 4.91 -8.66
C VAL A 115 4.40 4.29 -7.95
N ALA A 116 5.49 5.05 -7.78
CA ALA A 116 6.71 4.55 -7.16
C ALA A 116 6.46 4.09 -5.70
N LEU A 117 5.71 4.89 -4.92
CA LEU A 117 5.41 4.56 -3.54
C LEU A 117 4.48 3.35 -3.40
N SER A 118 3.51 3.17 -4.31
CA SER A 118 2.68 1.96 -4.35
C SER A 118 3.53 0.71 -4.58
N VAL A 119 4.45 0.75 -5.55
CA VAL A 119 5.37 -0.37 -5.82
C VAL A 119 6.27 -0.63 -4.61
N VAL A 120 6.82 0.41 -3.99
CA VAL A 120 7.67 0.29 -2.80
C VAL A 120 6.91 -0.34 -1.63
N LEU A 121 5.68 0.10 -1.34
CA LEU A 121 4.89 -0.47 -0.26
C LEU A 121 4.68 -1.97 -0.45
N VAL A 122 4.23 -2.39 -1.64
CA VAL A 122 3.99 -3.81 -1.94
C VAL A 122 5.29 -4.62 -1.86
N ALA A 123 6.39 -4.07 -2.34
CA ALA A 123 7.69 -4.72 -2.26
C ALA A 123 8.20 -4.88 -0.82
N VAL A 124 8.06 -3.85 0.02
CA VAL A 124 8.45 -3.89 1.44
C VAL A 124 7.59 -4.90 2.21
N MET A 125 6.28 -4.90 1.97
CA MET A 125 5.36 -5.87 2.57
C MET A 125 5.71 -7.30 2.13
N ALA A 126 6.00 -7.54 0.85
CA ALA A 126 6.41 -8.86 0.39
C ALA A 126 7.76 -9.30 0.98
N HIS A 127 8.71 -8.36 1.10
CA HIS A 127 10.02 -8.59 1.67
C HIS A 127 9.96 -8.99 3.15
N SER A 128 8.98 -8.50 3.92
CA SER A 128 8.82 -8.88 5.33
C SER A 128 8.57 -10.40 5.53
N TYR A 129 8.16 -11.11 4.47
CA TYR A 129 7.94 -12.56 4.47
C TYR A 129 9.12 -13.39 3.95
N THR A 130 10.20 -12.76 3.46
CA THR A 130 11.39 -13.51 3.01
C THR A 130 12.10 -14.09 4.23
N MET A 131 12.07 -15.41 4.37
CA MET A 131 12.63 -16.14 5.51
C MET A 131 13.37 -17.38 5.00
N ALA A 132 14.64 -17.55 5.38
CA ALA A 132 15.45 -18.71 4.96
C ALA A 132 14.81 -20.07 5.30
N ALA A 133 14.01 -20.14 6.36
CA ALA A 133 13.28 -21.34 6.76
C ALA A 133 12.08 -21.68 5.83
N ARG A 134 11.72 -20.80 4.90
CA ARG A 134 10.59 -20.94 3.97
C ARG A 134 11.07 -20.65 2.54
N PRO A 135 11.76 -21.62 1.89
CA PRO A 135 12.40 -21.40 0.57
C PRO A 135 11.44 -20.92 -0.52
N ALA A 136 10.16 -21.27 -0.44
CA ALA A 136 9.14 -20.80 -1.38
C ALA A 136 8.94 -19.27 -1.35
N TRP A 137 9.24 -18.61 -0.23
CA TRP A 137 9.08 -17.17 -0.02
C TRP A 137 10.41 -16.43 0.04
N ASP A 138 11.53 -17.16 0.14
CA ASP A 138 12.88 -16.61 0.20
C ASP A 138 13.47 -16.39 -1.20
N SER A 139 12.80 -15.57 -2.01
CA SER A 139 13.28 -15.25 -3.37
C SER A 139 12.73 -13.91 -3.88
N VAL A 140 13.42 -13.33 -4.86
CA VAL A 140 12.92 -12.15 -5.59
C VAL A 140 11.63 -12.46 -6.35
N LEU A 141 11.44 -13.70 -6.81
CA LEU A 141 10.22 -14.13 -7.50
C LEU A 141 8.97 -13.98 -6.63
N TRP A 142 9.10 -14.17 -5.32
CA TRP A 142 8.01 -13.91 -4.38
C TRP A 142 7.59 -12.44 -4.39
N ILE A 143 8.55 -11.51 -4.35
CA ILE A 143 8.26 -10.07 -4.39
C ILE A 143 7.57 -9.68 -5.70
N LEU A 144 8.08 -10.17 -6.82
CA LEU A 144 7.47 -9.93 -8.14
C LEU A 144 6.07 -10.53 -8.26
N TYR A 145 5.85 -11.71 -7.67
CA TYR A 145 4.53 -12.33 -7.62
C TYR A 145 3.54 -11.47 -6.83
N VAL A 146 3.91 -10.98 -5.64
CA VAL A 146 3.02 -10.13 -4.83
C VAL A 146 2.74 -8.80 -5.56
N LEU A 147 3.75 -8.20 -6.19
CA LEU A 147 3.58 -7.01 -7.04
C LEU A 147 2.61 -7.24 -8.21
N GLY A 148 2.67 -8.40 -8.86
CA GLY A 148 1.76 -8.73 -9.97
C GLY A 148 0.33 -9.08 -9.53
N ASN A 149 0.11 -9.39 -8.26
CA ASN A 149 -1.22 -9.68 -7.68
C ASN A 149 -1.87 -8.47 -6.98
N ALA A 150 -1.11 -7.39 -6.80
CA ALA A 150 -1.59 -6.14 -6.20
C ALA A 150 -2.41 -5.34 -7.22
#